data_AF-A0A0Q5ZPF9-F1
#
_entry.id   AF-A0A0Q5ZPF9-F1
#
_cell.length_a   1.000
_cell.length_b   1.000
_cell.length_c   1.000
_cell.angle_alpha   90.00
_cell.angle_beta   90.00
_cell.angle_gamma   90.00
#
_symmetry.space_group_name_H-M   'P 1'
#
loop_
_entity.id
_entity.type
_entity.pdbx_description
1 polymer ?
#
loop_
_entity_poly.entity_id
_entity_poly.type
_entity_poly.pdbx_seq_one_letter_code
_entity_poly.pdbx_strand_id
1 'polypeptide(L)'
;MNPSHAAFFDRPEALALKRALTRPELLAQYELLSRLEIPAVQAAIWDIEPIIEQFDAGTRQHAIQSSGALIGDLLTERGFRIARDARGEKRRGRVRKARFVKSGTIWELPGEHGSEHRDKVSAIMDDIMSRYSTTLAELAK
;
A
#
# COMPACT_ATOMS: atom_id res chain seq x y z
N MET A 1 -13.92 -9.64 0.33
CA MET A 1 -14.04 -8.99 1.66
C MET A 1 -14.98 -9.78 2.54
N ASN A 2 -14.78 -9.77 3.87
CA ASN A 2 -15.71 -10.37 4.83
C ASN A 2 -17.07 -9.61 4.81
N PRO A 3 -18.23 -10.32 4.87
CA PRO A 3 -19.56 -9.70 4.92
C PRO A 3 -19.72 -8.52 5.89
N SER A 4 -19.08 -8.55 7.05
CA SER A 4 -19.17 -7.46 8.03
C SER A 4 -18.61 -6.14 7.49
N HIS A 5 -17.49 -6.17 6.77
CA HIS A 5 -16.87 -4.98 6.19
C HIS A 5 -17.63 -4.52 4.94
N ALA A 6 -18.20 -5.45 4.16
CA ALA A 6 -19.07 -5.12 3.05
C ALA A 6 -20.31 -4.35 3.53
N ALA A 7 -21.00 -4.88 4.54
CA ALA A 7 -22.18 -4.26 5.13
C ALA A 7 -21.91 -2.89 5.76
N PHE A 8 -20.68 -2.62 6.23
CA PHE A 8 -20.30 -1.28 6.68
C PHE A 8 -20.39 -0.25 5.55
N PHE A 9 -19.92 -0.58 4.35
CA PHE A 9 -19.91 0.33 3.21
C PHE A 9 -21.27 0.51 2.52
N ASP A 10 -22.27 -0.27 2.92
CA ASP A 10 -23.65 -0.09 2.49
C ASP A 10 -24.40 0.95 3.34
N ARG A 11 -23.82 1.39 4.46
CA ARG A 11 -24.39 2.42 5.32
C ARG A 11 -24.19 3.82 4.72
N PRO A 12 -25.18 4.74 4.84
CA PRO A 12 -25.07 6.09 4.28
C PRO A 12 -23.81 6.85 4.73
N GLU A 13 -23.46 6.75 6.01
CA GLU A 13 -22.31 7.43 6.59
C GLU A 13 -20.96 6.92 6.06
N ALA A 14 -20.89 5.68 5.57
CA ALA A 14 -19.66 5.08 5.04
C ALA A 14 -19.48 5.31 3.53
N LEU A 15 -20.48 5.85 2.83
CA LEU A 15 -20.43 6.05 1.38
C LEU A 15 -19.33 7.02 0.96
N ALA A 16 -19.11 8.09 1.72
CA ALA A 16 -18.05 9.05 1.45
C ALA A 16 -16.66 8.38 1.51
N LEU A 17 -16.46 7.53 2.53
CA LEU A 17 -15.23 6.76 2.69
C LEU A 17 -15.04 5.74 1.56
N LYS A 18 -16.10 5.01 1.19
CA LYS A 18 -16.07 4.07 0.05
C LYS A 18 -15.64 4.79 -1.23
N ARG A 19 -16.31 5.89 -1.57
CA ARG A 19 -16.02 6.69 -2.77
C ARG A 19 -14.58 7.19 -2.77
N ALA A 20 -14.09 7.69 -1.63
CA ALA A 20 -12.73 8.17 -1.51
C ALA A 20 -11.70 7.05 -1.78
N LEU A 21 -11.96 5.82 -1.31
CA LEU A 21 -11.09 4.66 -1.45
C LEU A 21 -11.15 3.99 -2.84
N THR A 22 -12.27 4.12 -3.55
CA THR A 22 -12.48 3.46 -4.85
C THR A 22 -12.30 4.40 -6.04
N ARG A 23 -11.66 5.57 -5.85
CA ARG A 23 -11.37 6.47 -6.97
C ARG A 23 -10.45 5.77 -7.98
N PRO A 24 -10.72 5.85 -9.30
CA PRO A 24 -9.95 5.12 -10.31
C PRO A 24 -8.44 5.34 -10.24
N GLU A 25 -8.01 6.56 -9.94
CA GLU A 25 -6.60 6.94 -9.83
C GLU A 25 -5.88 6.28 -8.64
N LEU A 26 -6.59 5.88 -7.60
CA LEU A 26 -5.99 5.27 -6.41
C LEU A 26 -5.52 3.85 -6.65
N LEU A 27 -6.14 3.13 -7.58
CA LEU A 27 -5.76 1.75 -7.84
C LEU A 27 -4.29 1.66 -8.27
N ALA A 28 -3.87 2.48 -9.24
CA ALA A 28 -2.48 2.54 -9.67
C ALA A 28 -1.52 2.94 -8.53
N GLN A 29 -1.97 3.82 -7.62
CA GLN A 29 -1.18 4.23 -6.46
C GLN A 29 -1.07 3.11 -5.42
N TYR A 30 -2.14 2.36 -5.15
CA TYR A 30 -2.11 1.20 -4.27
C TYR A 30 -1.12 0.15 -4.77
N GLU A 31 -1.16 -0.13 -6.07
CA GLU A 31 -0.23 -1.07 -6.69
C GLU A 31 1.22 -0.56 -6.63
N LEU A 32 1.45 0.73 -6.94
CA LEU A 32 2.78 1.34 -6.86
C LEU A 32 3.36 1.25 -5.46
N LEU A 33 2.60 1.65 -4.44
CA LEU A 33 3.06 1.61 -3.05
C LEU A 33 3.33 0.18 -2.60
N SER A 34 2.51 -0.78 -3.03
CA SER A 34 2.73 -2.20 -2.75
C SER A 34 4.06 -2.69 -3.30
N ARG A 35 4.40 -2.35 -4.57
CA ARG A 35 5.70 -2.67 -5.18
C ARG A 35 6.88 -1.99 -4.47
N LEU A 36 6.66 -0.83 -3.87
CA LEU A 36 7.66 -0.12 -3.05
C LEU A 36 7.73 -0.65 -1.60
N GLU A 37 7.02 -1.74 -1.28
CA GLU A 37 6.87 -2.28 0.08
C GLU A 37 6.31 -1.27 1.10
N ILE A 38 5.50 -0.32 0.63
CA ILE A 38 4.81 0.68 1.44
C ILE A 38 3.35 0.24 1.62
N PRO A 39 2.72 0.44 2.80
CA PRO A 39 1.31 0.13 2.98
C PRO A 39 0.43 0.84 1.94
N ALA A 40 -0.40 0.10 1.22
CA ALA A 40 -1.25 0.66 0.15
C ALA A 40 -2.17 1.78 0.64
N VAL A 41 -2.69 1.69 1.87
CA VAL A 41 -3.54 2.71 2.50
C VAL A 41 -2.87 4.10 2.59
N GLN A 42 -1.53 4.16 2.55
CA GLN A 42 -0.78 5.42 2.54
C GLN A 42 -1.15 6.32 1.35
N ALA A 43 -1.58 5.75 0.21
CA ALA A 43 -2.00 6.53 -0.97
C ALA A 43 -3.27 7.35 -0.71
N ALA A 44 -4.19 6.84 0.10
CA ALA A 44 -5.48 7.47 0.35
C ALA A 44 -5.56 8.21 1.69
N ILE A 45 -4.50 8.17 2.50
CA ILE A 45 -4.59 8.54 3.91
C ILE A 45 -5.06 9.99 4.12
N TRP A 46 -4.56 10.91 3.30
CA TRP A 46 -4.90 12.33 3.38
C TRP A 46 -6.37 12.61 3.10
N ASP A 47 -6.98 11.80 2.23
CA ASP A 47 -8.38 11.96 1.84
C ASP A 47 -9.33 11.27 2.83
N ILE A 48 -8.92 10.13 3.37
CA ILE A 48 -9.80 9.34 4.25
C ILE A 48 -9.73 9.78 5.71
N GLU A 49 -8.63 10.35 6.22
CA GLU A 49 -8.55 10.74 7.64
C GLU A 49 -9.61 11.78 8.05
N PRO A 50 -9.89 12.84 7.27
CA PRO A 50 -10.95 13.78 7.61
C PRO A 50 -12.34 13.13 7.65
N ILE A 51 -12.57 12.08 6.85
CA ILE A 51 -13.82 11.32 6.85
C ILE A 51 -13.86 10.40 8.08
N ILE A 52 -12.74 9.73 8.38
CA ILE A 52 -12.59 8.83 9.52
C ILE A 52 -12.75 9.59 10.86
N GLU A 53 -12.36 10.86 10.91
CA GLU A 53 -12.50 11.72 12.08
C GLU A 53 -13.96 11.91 12.50
N GLN A 54 -14.89 11.94 11.54
CA GLN A 54 -16.31 12.19 11.75
C GLN A 54 -17.04 11.03 12.46
N PHE A 55 -16.49 9.82 12.42
CA PHE A 55 -17.04 8.68 13.14
C PHE A 55 -16.76 8.77 14.65
N ASP A 56 -17.67 8.22 15.46
CA ASP A 56 -17.42 7.99 16.88
C ASP A 56 -16.26 7.00 17.09
N ALA A 57 -15.72 6.94 18.31
CA ALA A 57 -14.54 6.12 18.60
C ALA A 57 -14.74 4.62 18.30
N GLY A 58 -15.93 4.08 18.53
CA GLY A 58 -16.23 2.67 18.27
C GLY A 58 -16.31 2.39 16.76
N THR A 59 -17.01 3.24 16.03
CA THR A 59 -17.15 3.10 14.57
C THR A 59 -15.84 3.39 13.84
N ARG A 60 -15.01 4.31 14.35
CA ARG A 60 -13.74 4.69 13.74
C ARG A 60 -12.81 3.50 13.54
N GLN A 61 -12.65 2.67 14.56
CA GLN A 61 -11.78 1.50 14.46
C GLN A 61 -12.29 0.51 13.40
N HIS A 62 -13.61 0.34 13.33
CA HIS A 62 -14.24 -0.50 12.31
C HIS A 62 -14.10 0.08 10.89
N ALA A 63 -14.20 1.41 10.75
CA ALA A 63 -13.99 2.11 9.49
C ALA A 63 -12.55 1.93 8.98
N ILE A 64 -11.55 2.00 9.85
CA ILE A 64 -10.14 1.76 9.50
C ILE A 64 -9.93 0.32 9.01
N GLN A 65 -10.47 -0.66 9.74
CA GLN A 65 -10.37 -2.07 9.35
C GLN A 65 -11.08 -2.34 8.02
N SER A 66 -12.28 -1.80 7.85
CA SER A 66 -13.07 -1.93 6.62
C SER A 66 -12.36 -1.27 5.43
N SER A 67 -11.70 -0.11 5.64
CA SER A 67 -10.87 0.54 4.62
C SER A 67 -9.73 -0.36 4.15
N GLY A 68 -9.02 -0.98 5.09
CA GLY A 68 -7.96 -1.94 4.77
C GLY A 68 -8.48 -3.18 4.04
N ALA A 69 -9.66 -3.68 4.41
CA ALA A 69 -10.31 -4.80 3.74
C ALA A 69 -10.71 -4.47 2.29
N LEU A 70 -11.29 -3.29 2.06
CA LEU A 70 -11.67 -2.84 0.73
C LEU A 70 -10.47 -2.67 -0.19
N ILE A 71 -9.40 -2.01 0.27
CA ILE A 71 -8.15 -1.91 -0.51
C ILE A 71 -7.60 -3.31 -0.81
N GLY A 72 -7.68 -4.22 0.16
CA GLY A 72 -7.23 -5.59 -0.03
C GLY A 72 -7.99 -6.36 -1.09
N ASP A 73 -9.30 -6.19 -1.18
CA ASP A 73 -10.11 -6.75 -2.25
C ASP A 73 -9.70 -6.19 -3.62
N LEU A 74 -9.58 -4.86 -3.74
CA LEU A 74 -9.15 -4.21 -4.97
C LEU A 74 -7.80 -4.72 -5.47
N LEU A 75 -6.84 -4.91 -4.55
CA LEU A 75 -5.51 -5.45 -4.88
C LEU A 75 -5.54 -6.95 -5.19
N THR A 76 -6.36 -7.73 -4.46
CA THR A 76 -6.51 -9.17 -4.72
C THR A 76 -7.12 -9.44 -6.09
N GLU A 77 -8.09 -8.63 -6.52
CA GLU A 77 -8.64 -8.67 -7.89
C GLU A 77 -7.59 -8.40 -8.97
N ARG A 78 -6.50 -7.69 -8.62
CA ARG A 78 -5.33 -7.44 -9.48
C ARG A 78 -4.23 -8.48 -9.32
N GLY A 79 -4.51 -9.55 -8.58
CA GLY A 79 -3.58 -10.65 -8.36
C GLY A 79 -2.57 -10.41 -7.25
N PHE A 80 -2.61 -9.27 -6.53
CA PHE A 80 -1.72 -9.05 -5.39
C PHE A 80 -2.11 -9.97 -4.22
N ARG A 81 -1.12 -10.28 -3.39
CA ARG A 81 -1.32 -11.01 -2.13
C ARG A 81 -0.71 -10.23 -0.96
N ILE A 82 -1.11 -10.59 0.25
CA ILE A 82 -0.50 -10.02 1.46
C ILE A 82 0.96 -10.50 1.53
N ALA A 83 1.89 -9.55 1.60
CA ALA A 83 3.30 -9.85 1.78
C ALA A 83 3.51 -10.51 3.15
N ARG A 84 4.33 -11.55 3.20
CA ARG A 84 4.65 -12.29 4.43
C ARG A 84 6.13 -12.17 4.78
N ASP A 85 6.43 -12.17 6.07
CA ASP A 85 7.81 -12.19 6.55
C ASP A 85 8.37 -13.61 6.55
N ALA A 86 9.64 -13.77 6.97
CA ALA A 86 10.31 -15.07 7.04
C ALA A 86 9.64 -16.09 7.98
N ARG A 87 8.76 -15.63 8.89
CA ARG A 87 7.98 -16.48 9.81
C ARG A 87 6.59 -16.79 9.26
N GLY A 88 6.25 -16.26 8.09
CA GLY A 88 4.93 -16.39 7.48
C GLY A 88 3.92 -15.37 8.02
N GLU A 89 4.32 -14.40 8.84
CA GLU A 89 3.42 -13.39 9.40
C GLU A 89 3.15 -12.27 8.40
N LYS A 90 1.98 -11.64 8.51
CA LYS A 90 1.59 -10.54 7.61
C LYS A 90 2.52 -9.35 7.80
N ARG A 91 3.20 -8.93 6.73
CA ARG A 91 4.01 -7.70 6.75
C ARG A 91 3.11 -6.48 6.87
N ARG A 92 3.47 -5.60 7.80
CA ARG A 92 2.82 -4.30 8.00
C ARG A 92 3.88 -3.21 8.00
N GLY A 93 3.51 -2.06 7.45
CA GLY A 93 4.32 -0.86 7.51
C GLY A 93 3.63 0.24 8.31
N ARG A 94 4.43 1.20 8.79
CA ARG A 94 3.92 2.42 9.40
C ARG A 94 3.32 3.32 8.32
N VAL A 95 2.11 3.82 8.57
CA VAL A 95 1.51 4.87 7.76
C VAL A 95 1.95 6.22 8.34
N ARG A 96 2.63 7.02 7.52
CA ARG A 96 3.22 8.30 7.91
C ARG A 96 2.18 9.42 7.83
N LYS A 97 2.34 10.40 8.73
CA LYS A 97 1.50 11.61 8.82
C LYS A 97 0.00 11.32 9.05
N ALA A 98 -0.32 10.17 9.64
CA ALA A 98 -1.67 9.74 9.98
C ALA A 98 -1.96 9.90 11.48
N ARG A 99 -3.10 10.50 11.81
CA ARG A 99 -3.66 10.61 13.16
C ARG A 99 -4.30 9.31 13.64
N PHE A 100 -5.06 8.62 12.80
CA PHE A 100 -5.86 7.45 13.19
C PHE A 100 -5.30 6.15 12.62
N VAL A 101 -4.96 6.11 11.33
CA VAL A 101 -4.45 4.89 10.68
C VAL A 101 -2.95 4.80 10.91
N LYS A 102 -2.49 4.14 11.98
CA LYS A 102 -1.06 4.08 12.30
C LYS A 102 -0.25 3.07 11.49
N SER A 103 -0.90 2.02 10.98
CA SER A 103 -0.26 0.94 10.22
C SER A 103 -1.18 0.42 9.13
N GLY A 104 -0.60 -0.21 8.12
CA GLY A 104 -1.34 -0.87 7.06
C GLY A 104 -0.59 -2.09 6.52
N THR A 105 -1.33 -2.95 5.82
CA THR A 105 -0.81 -4.14 5.17
C THR A 105 0.05 -3.77 3.97
N ILE A 106 1.19 -4.45 3.82
CA ILE A 106 2.02 -4.42 2.62
C ILE A 106 1.57 -5.57 1.70
N TRP A 107 1.44 -5.27 0.42
CA TRP A 107 1.02 -6.22 -0.61
C TRP A 107 2.14 -6.42 -1.61
N GLU A 108 2.13 -7.56 -2.29
CA GLU A 108 3.14 -7.95 -3.28
C GLU A 108 2.50 -8.74 -4.42
N LEU A 109 3.16 -8.77 -5.58
CA LEU A 109 2.74 -9.63 -6.67
C LEU A 109 3.26 -11.07 -6.47
N PRO A 110 2.46 -12.10 -6.79
CA PRO A 110 2.91 -13.48 -6.83
C PRO A 110 4.02 -13.60 -7.88
N GLY A 111 5.27 -13.77 -7.43
CA GLY A 111 6.45 -13.81 -8.30
C GLY A 111 7.55 -12.82 -7.91
N GLU A 112 7.27 -11.83 -7.06
CA GLU A 112 8.27 -10.90 -6.51
C GLU A 112 8.91 -11.43 -5.20
N HIS A 113 8.85 -12.73 -4.95
CA HIS A 113 9.72 -13.38 -3.98
C HIS A 113 10.96 -13.89 -4.68
N GLY A 114 11.95 -13.02 -4.78
CA GLY A 114 13.30 -13.42 -5.11
C GLY A 114 14.24 -12.32 -4.70
N SER A 115 15.19 -12.64 -3.82
CA SER A 115 16.45 -11.88 -3.75
C SER A 115 16.95 -11.57 -5.16
N GLU A 116 16.71 -12.47 -6.12
CA GLU A 116 16.93 -12.33 -7.56
C GLU A 116 16.49 -11.01 -8.20
N HIS A 117 15.37 -10.37 -7.81
CA HIS A 117 15.02 -9.07 -8.41
C HIS A 117 15.92 -7.95 -7.87
N ARG A 118 16.16 -7.94 -6.56
CA ARG A 118 17.05 -6.96 -5.93
C ARG A 118 18.50 -7.19 -6.35
N ASP A 119 18.91 -8.45 -6.49
CA ASP A 119 20.21 -8.89 -6.98
C ASP A 119 20.37 -8.53 -8.47
N LYS A 120 19.32 -8.70 -9.29
CA LYS A 120 19.31 -8.24 -10.69
C LYS A 120 19.42 -6.72 -10.80
N VAL A 121 18.64 -5.98 -10.01
CA VAL A 121 18.69 -4.51 -10.01
C VAL A 121 20.05 -4.02 -9.52
N SER A 122 20.62 -4.65 -8.48
CA SER A 122 21.98 -4.35 -8.01
C SER A 122 23.00 -4.64 -9.11
N ALA A 123 22.94 -5.81 -9.77
CA ALA A 123 23.86 -6.15 -10.85
C ALA A 123 23.76 -5.20 -12.05
N ILE A 124 22.54 -4.73 -12.39
CA ILE A 124 22.34 -3.73 -13.45
C ILE A 124 22.92 -2.38 -13.01
N MET A 125 22.68 -1.95 -11.78
CA MET A 125 23.23 -0.70 -11.24
C MET A 125 24.76 -0.75 -11.18
N ASP A 126 25.34 -1.86 -10.74
CA ASP A 126 26.79 -2.06 -10.68
C ASP A 126 27.41 -2.04 -12.08
N ASP A 127 26.78 -2.68 -13.07
CA ASP A 127 27.21 -2.64 -14.47
C ASP A 127 27.12 -1.21 -15.06
N ILE A 128 26.03 -0.48 -14.79
CA ILE A 128 25.87 0.92 -15.23
C ILE A 128 26.93 1.81 -14.58
N MET A 129 27.10 1.73 -13.26
CA MET A 129 28.07 2.52 -12.51
C MET A 129 29.50 2.21 -12.94
N SER A 130 29.81 0.95 -13.29
CA SER A 130 31.10 0.54 -13.85
C SER A 130 31.33 1.15 -15.24
N ARG A 131 30.37 1.00 -16.16
CA ARG A 131 30.48 1.51 -17.55
C ARG A 131 30.59 3.04 -17.62
N TYR A 132 29.88 3.75 -16.77
CA TYR A 132 29.86 5.22 -16.78
C TYR A 132 30.74 5.84 -15.70
N SER A 133 31.54 5.05 -14.98
CA SER A 133 32.42 5.53 -13.91
C SER A 133 33.35 6.65 -14.37
N THR A 134 33.88 6.56 -15.59
CA THR A 134 34.79 7.56 -16.18
C THR A 134 34.05 8.83 -16.56
N THR A 135 32.87 8.71 -17.17
CA THR A 135 32.01 9.85 -17.52
C THR A 135 31.51 10.60 -16.27
N LEU A 136 31.15 9.87 -15.21
CA LEU A 136 30.75 10.44 -13.93
C LEU A 136 31.92 11.14 -13.23
N ALA A 137 33.13 10.58 -13.31
CA ALA A 137 34.34 11.20 -12.76
C ALA A 137 34.77 12.46 -13.53
N GLU A 138 34.52 12.50 -14.84
CA GLU A 138 34.76 13.68 -15.68
C GLU A 138 33.74 14.80 -15.43
N LEU A 139 32.46 14.45 -15.20
CA LEU A 139 31.40 15.41 -14.87
C LEU A 139 31.48 15.96 -13.43
N ALA A 140 32.24 15.29 -12.55
CA ALA A 140 32.43 15.71 -11.16
C ALA A 140 33.62 16.66 -10.93
N LYS A 141 34.33 17.06 -12.00
CA LYS A 141 35.36 18.11 -12.02
C LYS A 141 34.78 19.43 -12.47
#